data_AF-A0A3M1I5I5-F1
#
_entry.id   AF-A0A3M1I5I5-F1
#
_cell.length_a   1.000
_cell.length_b   1.000
_cell.length_c   1.000
_cell.angle_alpha   90.00
_cell.angle_beta   90.00
_cell.angle_gamma   90.00
#
_symmetry.space_group_name_H-M   'P 1'
#
loop_
_entity.id
_entity.type
_entity.pdbx_description
1 polymer ?
#
loop_
_entity_poly.entity_id
_entity_poly.type
_entity_poly.pdbx_seq_one_letter_code
_entity_poly.pdbx_strand_id
1 'polypeptide(L)' 'YIDSTGLGALVALNRELKEKKGKMVVTAVPPSLLKVFEITKLTDILTIKDTDDDGFAYLD' A
#
# COMPACT_ATOMS: atom_id res chain seq x y z
N TYR A 1 13.51 0.48 -5.26
CA TYR A 1 13.96 -0.06 -3.96
C TYR A 1 13.40 0.86 -2.88
N ILE A 2 12.85 0.31 -1.81
CA ILE A 2 12.32 1.09 -0.67
C ILE A 2 13.03 0.59 0.59
N ASP A 3 13.36 1.51 1.49
CA ASP A 3 13.96 1.20 2.79
C ASP A 3 12.93 1.40 3.92
N SER A 4 13.38 1.28 5.17
CA SER A 4 12.52 1.46 6.34
C SER A 4 11.84 2.83 6.40
N THR A 5 12.49 3.88 5.91
CA THR A 5 11.92 5.24 5.85
C THR A 5 10.75 5.27 4.90
N GLY A 6 10.92 4.70 3.70
CA GLY A 6 9.83 4.65 2.71
C GLY A 6 8.65 3.80 3.19
N LEU A 7 8.90 2.66 3.84
CA LEU A 7 7.82 1.84 4.44
C LEU A 7 7.07 2.62 5.53
N GLY A 8 7.79 3.33 6.40
CA GLY A 8 7.20 4.16 7.44
C GLY A 8 6.33 5.28 6.87
N ALA A 9 6.76 5.91 5.77
CA ALA A 9 5.99 6.94 5.08
C ALA A 9 4.66 6.40 4.52
N LEU A 10 4.67 5.22 3.89
CA LEU A 10 3.46 4.59 3.37
C LEU A 10 2.44 4.26 4.48
N VAL A 11 2.92 3.77 5.63
CA VAL A 11 2.08 3.50 6.79
C VAL A 11 1.48 4.80 7.35
N ALA A 12 2.29 5.86 7.46
CA ALA A 12 1.84 7.15 7.95
C ALA A 12 0.76 7.77 7.04
N LEU A 13 0.98 7.75 5.72
CA LEU A 13 0.03 8.25 4.72
C LEU A 13 -1.30 7.48 4.77
N ASN A 14 -1.26 6.15 4.84
CA ASN A 14 -2.46 5.32 4.94
C ASN A 14 -3.27 5.65 6.20
N ARG A 15 -2.59 5.89 7.33
CA ARG A 15 -3.24 6.28 8.58
C ARG A 15 -3.92 7.64 8.46
N GLU A 16 -3.22 8.63 7.93
CA GLU A 16 -3.75 9.99 7.73
C GLU A 16 -4.97 10.00 6.79
N LEU A 17 -4.92 9.23 5.70
CA LEU A 17 -6.05 9.09 4.79
C LEU A 17 -7.25 8.46 5.50
N LYS A 18 -7.06 7.37 6.27
CA LYS A 18 -8.14 6.75 7.05
C LYS A 18 -8.77 7.70 8.07
N GLU A 19 -7.98 8.51 8.76
CA GLU A 19 -8.47 9.55 9.68
C GLU A 19 -9.36 10.58 8.96
N LYS A 20 -9.04 10.89 7.69
CA LYS A 20 -9.81 11.78 6.81
C LYS A 20 -10.91 11.06 6.02
N LYS A 21 -11.21 9.79 6.35
CA LYS A 21 -12.16 8.91 5.62
C LYS A 21 -11.81 8.70 4.13
N GLY A 22 -10.55 8.93 3.75
CA GLY A 22 -10.00 8.59 2.44
C GLY A 22 -9.61 7.12 2.35
N LYS A 23 -9.39 6.67 1.11
CA LYS A 23 -8.87 5.34 0.78
C LYS A 23 -7.50 5.49 0.12
N MET A 24 -6.67 4.45 0.23
CA MET A 24 -5.40 4.34 -0.48
C MET A 24 -5.25 2.93 -1.03
N VAL A 25 -4.72 2.83 -2.24
CA VAL A 25 -4.35 1.55 -2.87
C VAL A 25 -2.98 1.68 -3.48
N VAL A 26 -2.18 0.61 -3.39
CA VAL A 26 -0.88 0.50 -4.04
C VAL A 26 -1.00 -0.53 -5.17
N THR A 27 -0.62 -0.15 -6.38
CA THR A 27 -0.71 -0.99 -7.57
C THR A 27 0.69 -1.33 -8.09
N ALA A 28 0.79 -2.34 -8.97
CA ALA A 28 2.01 -2.69 -9.69
C ALA A 28 3.25 -2.92 -8.80
N VAL A 29 3.06 -3.53 -7.61
CA VAL A 29 4.16 -3.82 -6.68
C VAL A 29 5.01 -4.99 -7.23
N PRO A 30 6.32 -4.81 -7.48
CA PRO A 30 7.17 -5.88 -7.96
C PRO A 30 7.22 -7.07 -6.97
N PRO A 31 7.37 -8.33 -7.43
CA PRO A 31 7.34 -9.50 -6.54
C PRO A 31 8.36 -9.48 -5.40
N SER A 32 9.55 -8.93 -5.65
CA SER A 32 10.59 -8.77 -4.63
C SER A 32 10.18 -7.82 -3.51
N LEU A 33 9.41 -6.79 -3.84
CA LEU A 33 8.91 -5.82 -2.87
C LEU A 33 7.67 -6.34 -2.16
N LEU A 34 6.78 -7.04 -2.88
CA LEU A 34 5.60 -7.67 -2.28
C LEU A 34 6.00 -8.64 -1.17
N LYS A 35 7.06 -9.43 -1.38
CA LYS A 35 7.59 -10.33 -0.36
C LYS A 35 8.09 -9.61 0.90
N VAL A 36 8.67 -8.41 0.74
CA VAL A 36 9.06 -7.57 1.89
C VAL A 36 7.81 -7.12 2.64
N PHE A 37 6.75 -6.73 1.93
CA PHE A 37 5.48 -6.31 2.54
C PHE A 37 4.80 -7.46 3.30
N GLU A 38 4.82 -8.68 2.76
CA GLU A 38 4.29 -9.88 3.42
C GLU A 38 5.06 -10.18 4.71
N ILE A 39 6.39 -10.23 4.66
CA ILE A 39 7.25 -10.49 5.83
C ILE A 39 7.02 -9.45 6.93
N THR A 40 6.85 -8.19 6.54
CA THR A 40 6.62 -7.06 7.45
C THR A 40 5.15 -6.87 7.82
N LYS A 41 4.24 -7.73 7.33
CA LYS A 41 2.78 -7.64 7.50
C LYS A 41 2.17 -6.31 7.03
N LEU A 42 2.84 -5.60 6.12
CA LEU A 42 2.30 -4.39 5.52
C LEU A 42 1.10 -4.68 4.62
N THR A 43 0.95 -5.90 4.13
CA THR A 43 -0.24 -6.37 3.40
C THR A 43 -1.51 -6.35 4.25
N ASP A 44 -1.40 -6.38 5.58
CA ASP A 44 -2.54 -6.30 6.50
C ASP A 44 -2.99 -4.83 6.71
N ILE A 45 -2.11 -3.89 6.37
CA ILE A 45 -2.29 -2.45 6.61
C ILE A 45 -2.64 -1.72 5.32
N LEU A 46 -1.94 -2.05 4.23
CA LEU A 46 -2.03 -1.44 2.92
C LEU A 46 -2.91 -2.31 2.00
N THR A 47 -3.80 -1.67 1.26
CA THR A 47 -4.51 -2.35 0.17
C THR A 47 -3.62 -2.41 -1.06
N ILE A 48 -3.35 -3.62 -1.56
CA ILE A 48 -2.53 -3.85 -2.75
C ILE A 48 -3.40 -4.45 -3.83
N LYS A 49 -3.22 -3.97 -5.07
CA LYS A 49 -3.87 -4.48 -6.28
C LYS A 49 -2.83 -4.73 -7.36
N ASP A 50 -3.15 -5.62 -8.29
CA ASP A 50 -2.19 -6.00 -9.34
C ASP A 50 -2.11 -4.94 -10.43
N THR A 51 -3.25 -4.39 -10.84
CA THR A 51 -3.35 -3.39 -11.92
C THR A 51 -3.88 -2.05 -11.43
N ASP A 52 -3.61 -1.00 -12.20
CA ASP A 52 -4.18 0.33 -11.95
C ASP A 52 -5.70 0.31 -12.06
N ASP A 53 -6.26 -0.45 -13.01
CA ASP A 53 -7.70 -0.61 -13.19
C ASP A 53 -8.36 -1.21 -11.93
N ASP A 54 -7.78 -2.27 -11.36
CA ASP A 54 -8.25 -2.86 -10.10
C ASP A 54 -8.12 -1.88 -8.92
N GLY A 55 -7.10 -1.02 -8.97
CA GLY A 55 -6.87 0.05 -8.01
C GLY A 55 -7.97 1.10 -8.07
N PHE A 56 -8.27 1.63 -9.25
CA PHE A 56 -9.32 2.62 -9.45
C PHE A 56 -10.70 2.06 -9.09
N ALA A 57 -11.01 0.84 -9.52
CA ALA A 57 -12.27 0.16 -9.17
C ALA A 57 -12.47 -0.03 -7.66
N TYR A 58 -11.39 -0.08 -6.87
CA TYR A 58 -11.47 -0.13 -5.40
C TYR A 58 -11.73 1.26 -4.77
N LEU A 59 -11.24 2.32 -5.41
CA LEU A 59 -11.37 3.68 -4.91
C LEU A 59 -12.76 4.27 -5.16
N ASP A 60 -13.38 3.92 -6.28
CA ASP A 60 -14.79 4.21 -6.60
C ASP A 60 -15.77 3.68 -5.51
#